data_AF-A0A1J4JHY1-F1
#
_entry.id   AF-A0A1J4JHY1-F1
#
_cell.length_a   1.000
_cell.length_b   1.000
_cell.length_c   1.000
_cell.angle_alpha   90.00
_cell.angle_beta   90.00
_cell.angle_gamma   90.00
#
_symmetry.space_group_name_H-M   'P 1'
#
loop_
_entity.id
_entity.type
_entity.pdbx_description
1 polymer ?
#
loop_
_entity_poly.entity_id
_entity_poly.type
_entity_poly.pdbx_seq_one_letter_code
_entity_poly.pdbx_strand_id
1 'polypeptide(L)'
;MRNAKDPAGQVVYNCIEVLEKFATFLKNDIVLIAEKERSLGYINESMQDVFTDLTVNQYPKAREVINLFISSLTQVEYVRKTMYSRYRSLAQNSFTTALELATKVKGLLVERENAFKSFLTAQERKRRIAQPKPQDELKLSQATTAFQTLNSQTIQAAGTFANQLHRDLVTTLSAFAHAQMELYAKSLEVWAATIEQIDQATLDDDTDAVVLAFQKAMNTLGTVSVGDD
;
A
#
# COMPACT_ATOMS: atom_id res chain seq x y z
N MET A 1 26.12 -4.91 14.33
CA MET A 1 27.19 -4.67 15.33
C MET A 1 28.49 -5.31 14.85
N ARG A 2 29.52 -4.55 14.46
CA ARG A 2 30.82 -5.17 14.13
C ARG A 2 31.54 -5.55 15.43
N ASN A 3 32.06 -6.79 15.52
CA ASN A 3 32.84 -7.30 16.65
C ASN A 3 32.08 -7.38 18.00
N ALA A 4 30.86 -7.93 17.98
CA ALA A 4 30.12 -8.26 19.20
C ALA A 4 30.77 -9.42 19.96
N LYS A 5 30.87 -9.29 21.28
CA LYS A 5 31.30 -10.34 22.21
C LYS A 5 30.13 -11.15 22.73
N ASP A 6 28.90 -10.64 22.67
CA ASP A 6 27.69 -11.41 22.99
C ASP A 6 27.00 -11.95 21.72
N PRO A 7 27.06 -13.27 21.45
CA PRO A 7 26.38 -13.90 20.32
C PRO A 7 24.86 -13.67 20.34
N ALA A 8 24.23 -13.68 21.52
CA ALA A 8 22.78 -13.52 21.64
C ALA A 8 22.35 -12.10 21.27
N GLY A 9 23.05 -11.08 21.79
CA GLY A 9 22.83 -9.69 21.41
C GLY A 9 23.03 -9.42 19.92
N GLN A 10 24.01 -10.09 19.30
CA GLN A 10 24.24 -10.00 17.86
C GLN A 10 23.09 -10.60 17.03
N VAL A 11 22.51 -11.72 17.46
CA VAL A 11 21.34 -12.32 16.82
C VAL A 11 20.15 -11.36 16.87
N VAL A 12 19.84 -10.80 18.05
CA VAL A 12 18.72 -9.85 18.21
C VAL A 12 18.92 -8.61 17.32
N TYR A 13 20.14 -8.07 17.26
CA TYR A 13 20.46 -6.95 16.36
C TYR A 13 20.16 -7.27 14.90
N ASN A 14 20.61 -8.44 14.43
CA ASN A 14 20.38 -8.87 13.05
C ASN A 14 18.88 -9.07 12.76
N CYS A 15 18.13 -9.64 13.71
CA CYS A 15 16.68 -9.79 13.57
C CYS A 15 16.00 -8.43 13.40
N ILE A 16 16.35 -7.44 14.22
CA ILE A 16 15.78 -6.08 14.10
C ILE A 16 16.15 -5.46 12.76
N GLU A 17 17.39 -5.60 12.31
CA GLU A 17 17.84 -5.08 11.02
C GLU A 17 17.06 -5.68 9.85
N VAL A 18 16.80 -7.00 9.87
CA VAL A 18 15.99 -7.67 8.85
C VAL A 18 14.54 -7.17 8.88
N LEU A 19 13.94 -7.08 10.07
CA LEU A 19 12.55 -6.63 10.23
C LEU A 19 12.35 -5.16 9.85
N GLU A 20 13.32 -4.30 10.13
CA GLU A 20 13.34 -2.90 9.71
C GLU A 20 13.42 -2.77 8.18
N LYS A 21 14.32 -3.54 7.54
CA LYS A 21 14.42 -3.57 6.07
C LYS A 21 13.12 -4.06 5.44
N PHE A 22 12.53 -5.10 6.00
CA PHE A 22 11.23 -5.61 5.57
C PHE A 22 10.11 -4.56 5.71
N ALA A 23 10.00 -3.90 6.86
CA ALA A 23 9.02 -2.84 7.07
C ALA A 23 9.21 -1.66 6.11
N THR A 24 10.46 -1.28 5.84
CA THR A 24 10.81 -0.24 4.86
C THR A 24 10.39 -0.63 3.45
N PHE A 25 10.67 -1.88 3.05
CA PHE A 25 10.28 -2.42 1.76
C PHE A 25 8.75 -2.39 1.58
N LEU A 26 8.01 -2.90 2.58
CA LEU A 26 6.55 -2.85 2.56
C LEU A 26 6.00 -1.43 2.47
N LYS A 27 6.56 -0.49 3.25
CA LYS A 27 6.16 0.92 3.20
C LYS A 27 6.31 1.49 1.78
N ASN A 28 7.43 1.21 1.12
CA ASN A 28 7.69 1.70 -0.23
C ASN A 28 6.72 1.09 -1.26
N ASP A 29 6.47 -0.22 -1.19
CA ASP A 29 5.52 -0.90 -2.07
C ASP A 29 4.10 -0.34 -1.92
N ILE A 30 3.68 -0.07 -0.68
CA ILE A 30 2.38 0.52 -0.38
C ILE A 30 2.26 1.92 -0.99
N VAL A 31 3.29 2.76 -0.88
CA VAL A 31 3.31 4.08 -1.52
C VAL A 31 3.24 3.95 -3.04
N LEU A 32 3.98 3.02 -3.64
CA LEU A 32 3.97 2.79 -5.08
C LEU A 32 2.59 2.33 -5.58
N ILE A 33 1.92 1.46 -4.83
CA ILE A 33 0.54 1.04 -5.14
C ILE A 33 -0.38 2.27 -5.15
N ALA A 34 -0.25 3.16 -4.16
CA ALA A 34 -1.02 4.41 -4.12
C ALA A 34 -0.75 5.29 -5.36
N GLU A 35 0.49 5.39 -5.82
CA GLU A 35 0.82 6.15 -7.03
C GLU A 35 0.26 5.51 -8.30
N LYS A 36 0.35 4.18 -8.44
CA LYS A 36 -0.24 3.44 -9.56
C LYS A 36 -1.75 3.61 -9.62
N GLU A 37 -2.42 3.57 -8.48
CA GLU A 37 -3.85 3.87 -8.41
C GLU A 37 -4.15 5.24 -9.00
N ARG A 38 -3.37 6.29 -8.67
CA ARG A 38 -3.59 7.60 -9.28
C ARG A 38 -3.53 7.55 -10.82
N SER A 39 -2.63 6.77 -11.40
CA SER A 39 -2.51 6.63 -12.86
C SER A 39 -3.75 6.01 -13.53
N LEU A 40 -4.41 5.05 -12.86
CA LEU A 40 -5.64 4.44 -13.38
C LEU A 40 -6.80 5.44 -13.50
N GLY A 41 -6.82 6.47 -12.65
CA GLY A 41 -7.83 7.54 -12.73
C GLY A 41 -7.74 8.33 -14.02
N TYR A 42 -6.53 8.65 -14.48
CA TYR A 42 -6.33 9.35 -15.75
C TYR A 42 -6.82 8.52 -16.94
N ILE A 43 -6.60 7.20 -16.90
CA ILE A 43 -7.08 6.29 -17.95
C ILE A 43 -8.61 6.26 -17.94
N ASN A 44 -9.23 6.16 -16.77
CA ASN A 44 -10.69 6.13 -16.65
C ASN A 44 -11.33 7.45 -17.12
N GLU A 45 -10.76 8.60 -16.74
CA GLU A 45 -11.21 9.92 -17.22
C GLU A 45 -11.06 10.03 -18.75
N SER A 46 -9.93 9.60 -19.31
CA SER A 46 -9.72 9.59 -20.77
C SER A 46 -10.71 8.68 -21.50
N MET A 47 -11.06 7.52 -20.93
CA MET A 47 -12.08 6.64 -21.50
C MET A 47 -13.47 7.30 -21.50
N GLN A 48 -13.83 8.00 -20.43
CA GLN A 48 -15.10 8.73 -20.36
C GLN A 48 -15.17 9.84 -21.41
N ASP A 49 -14.08 10.57 -21.64
CA ASP A 49 -14.02 11.60 -22.69
C ASP A 49 -14.26 10.97 -24.07
N VAL A 50 -13.58 9.86 -24.39
CA VAL A 50 -13.78 9.13 -25.66
C VAL A 50 -15.23 8.66 -25.81
N PHE A 51 -15.83 8.07 -24.77
CA PHE A 51 -17.23 7.64 -24.84
C PHE A 51 -18.19 8.83 -25.00
N THR A 52 -17.90 9.95 -24.35
CA THR A 52 -18.69 11.18 -24.48
C THR A 52 -18.65 11.68 -25.92
N ASP A 53 -17.47 11.74 -26.54
CA ASP A 53 -17.31 12.12 -27.95
C ASP A 53 -18.07 11.17 -28.88
N LEU A 54 -18.06 9.87 -28.58
CA LEU A 54 -18.81 8.87 -29.34
C LEU A 54 -20.32 9.13 -29.29
N THR A 55 -20.89 9.73 -28.23
CA THR A 55 -22.35 9.97 -28.14
C THR A 55 -22.88 11.02 -29.12
N VAL A 56 -22.04 11.95 -29.60
CA VAL A 56 -22.45 13.16 -30.31
C VAL A 56 -23.29 12.84 -31.56
N ASN A 57 -22.88 11.83 -32.33
CA ASN A 57 -23.51 11.46 -33.61
C ASN A 57 -24.21 10.11 -33.60
N GLN A 58 -24.59 9.59 -32.42
CA GLN A 58 -25.22 8.27 -32.31
C GLN A 58 -26.74 8.34 -32.33
N TYR A 59 -27.32 7.24 -32.83
CA TYR A 59 -28.75 7.01 -32.73
C TYR A 59 -29.19 6.89 -31.26
N PRO A 60 -30.47 7.19 -30.94
CA PRO A 60 -30.92 7.33 -29.56
C PRO A 60 -30.62 6.11 -28.66
N LYS A 61 -30.81 4.88 -29.13
CA LYS A 61 -30.57 3.67 -28.32
C LYS A 61 -29.09 3.34 -28.18
N ALA A 62 -28.30 3.49 -29.23
CA ALA A 62 -26.85 3.39 -29.17
C ALA A 62 -26.25 4.44 -28.22
N ARG A 63 -26.78 5.67 -28.24
CA ARG A 63 -26.41 6.75 -27.30
C ARG A 63 -26.78 6.39 -25.87
N GLU A 64 -27.97 5.83 -25.64
CA GLU A 64 -28.42 5.35 -24.33
C GLU A 64 -27.44 4.31 -23.76
N VAL A 65 -27.06 3.31 -24.55
CA VAL A 65 -26.08 2.28 -24.17
C VAL A 65 -24.71 2.89 -23.83
N ILE A 66 -24.20 3.80 -24.67
CA ILE A 66 -22.91 4.46 -24.39
C ILE A 66 -22.98 5.29 -23.11
N ASN A 67 -24.10 5.97 -22.85
CA ASN A 67 -24.31 6.71 -21.60
C ASN A 67 -24.33 5.81 -20.36
N LEU A 68 -24.84 4.56 -20.48
CA LEU A 68 -24.74 3.57 -19.40
C LEU A 68 -23.27 3.26 -19.09
N PHE A 69 -22.42 3.04 -20.10
CA PHE A 69 -20.99 2.84 -19.89
C PHE A 69 -20.31 4.03 -19.18
N ILE A 70 -20.61 5.27 -19.60
CA ILE A 70 -20.05 6.48 -18.99
C ILE A 70 -20.46 6.58 -17.51
N SER A 71 -21.75 6.34 -17.21
CA SER A 71 -22.28 6.35 -15.85
C SER A 71 -21.57 5.32 -14.98
N SER A 72 -21.37 4.11 -15.49
CA SER A 72 -20.72 3.02 -14.76
C SER A 72 -19.24 3.29 -14.50
N LEU A 73 -18.51 3.81 -15.48
CA LEU A 73 -17.13 4.27 -15.30
C LEU A 73 -17.04 5.38 -14.25
N THR A 74 -18.03 6.26 -14.18
CA THR A 74 -18.08 7.33 -13.16
C THR A 74 -18.29 6.76 -11.76
N GLN A 75 -19.22 5.81 -11.62
CA GLN A 75 -19.51 5.17 -10.33
C GLN A 75 -18.31 4.35 -9.82
N VAL A 76 -17.70 3.55 -10.69
CA VAL A 76 -16.50 2.76 -10.37
C VAL A 76 -15.35 3.68 -9.95
N GLU A 77 -15.13 4.77 -10.68
CA GLU A 77 -14.09 5.74 -10.35
C GLU A 77 -14.34 6.45 -9.03
N TYR A 78 -15.59 6.77 -8.70
CA TYR A 78 -15.93 7.35 -7.41
C TYR A 78 -15.57 6.41 -6.25
N VAL A 79 -15.89 5.12 -6.37
CA VAL A 79 -15.53 4.11 -5.38
C VAL A 79 -14.00 4.00 -5.26
N ARG A 80 -13.30 3.99 -6.39
CA ARG A 80 -11.84 3.92 -6.45
C ARG A 80 -11.18 5.14 -5.82
N LYS A 81 -11.62 6.36 -6.12
CA LYS A 81 -11.15 7.61 -5.50
C LYS A 81 -11.37 7.61 -3.99
N THR A 82 -12.52 7.09 -3.54
CA THR A 82 -12.83 6.96 -2.11
C THR A 82 -11.88 5.99 -1.41
N MET A 83 -11.63 4.83 -2.01
CA MET A 83 -10.66 3.84 -1.53
C MET A 83 -9.24 4.44 -1.45
N TYR A 84 -8.82 5.12 -2.52
CA TYR A 84 -7.51 5.75 -2.63
C TYR A 84 -7.26 6.79 -1.55
N SER A 85 -8.23 7.67 -1.28
CA SER A 85 -8.12 8.71 -0.25
C SER A 85 -7.84 8.10 1.13
N ARG A 86 -8.56 7.03 1.50
CA ARG A 86 -8.34 6.30 2.75
C ARG A 86 -6.95 5.67 2.79
N TYR A 87 -6.54 5.03 1.71
CA TYR A 87 -5.27 4.32 1.64
C TYR A 87 -4.05 5.26 1.64
N ARG A 88 -4.10 6.39 0.96
CA ARG A 88 -2.98 7.34 0.89
C ARG A 88 -2.54 7.82 2.28
N SER A 89 -3.50 8.14 3.14
CA SER A 89 -3.23 8.55 4.52
C SER A 89 -2.62 7.42 5.35
N LEU A 90 -3.15 6.21 5.20
CA LEU A 90 -2.65 5.00 5.86
C LEU A 90 -1.21 4.68 5.40
N ALA A 91 -0.94 4.77 4.10
CA ALA A 91 0.36 4.51 3.49
C ALA A 91 1.44 5.46 4.00
N GLN A 92 1.14 6.77 4.05
CA GLN A 92 2.08 7.79 4.51
C GLN A 92 2.53 7.54 5.97
N ASN A 93 1.61 7.10 6.81
CA ASN A 93 1.85 6.90 8.24
C ASN A 93 2.28 5.47 8.59
N SER A 94 2.17 4.52 7.65
CA SER A 94 2.51 3.12 7.86
C SER A 94 3.97 2.95 8.30
N PHE A 95 4.16 2.09 9.31
CA PHE A 95 5.45 1.68 9.86
C PHE A 95 6.35 2.78 10.42
N THR A 96 5.94 4.05 10.42
CA THR A 96 6.79 5.18 10.87
C THR A 96 7.28 4.96 12.31
N THR A 97 6.36 4.69 13.23
CA THR A 97 6.69 4.44 14.64
C THR A 97 7.54 3.18 14.81
N ALA A 98 7.24 2.09 14.09
CA ALA A 98 8.04 0.87 14.16
C ALA A 98 9.49 1.08 13.68
N LEU A 99 9.70 1.87 12.63
CA LEU A 99 11.03 2.18 12.10
C LEU A 99 11.84 3.07 13.05
N GLU A 100 11.21 4.05 13.69
CA GLU A 100 11.84 4.86 14.74
C GLU A 100 12.26 3.99 15.94
N LEU A 101 11.37 3.09 16.37
CA LEU A 101 11.66 2.14 17.44
C LEU A 101 12.81 1.19 17.05
N ALA A 102 12.86 0.70 15.82
CA ALA A 102 13.96 -0.14 15.34
C ALA A 102 15.32 0.56 15.48
N THR A 103 15.38 1.84 15.09
CA THR A 103 16.59 2.67 15.24
C THR A 103 16.99 2.80 16.71
N LYS A 104 16.03 3.08 17.59
CA LYS A 104 16.26 3.18 19.04
C LYS A 104 16.78 1.86 19.64
N VAL A 105 16.17 0.72 19.31
CA VAL A 105 16.58 -0.58 19.86
C VAL A 105 17.99 -0.96 19.38
N LYS A 106 18.32 -0.71 18.11
CA LYS A 106 19.69 -0.91 17.61
C LYS A 106 20.72 -0.08 18.38
N GLY A 107 20.40 1.17 18.72
CA GLY A 107 21.25 2.02 19.56
C GLY A 107 21.47 1.42 20.95
N LEU A 108 20.38 1.02 21.63
CA LEU A 108 20.44 0.39 22.95
C LEU A 108 21.25 -0.93 22.94
N LEU A 109 21.13 -1.73 21.88
CA LEU A 109 21.92 -2.95 21.71
C LEU A 109 23.42 -2.67 21.64
N VAL A 110 23.83 -1.60 20.94
CA VAL A 110 25.23 -1.17 20.86
C VAL A 110 25.73 -0.69 22.22
N GLU A 111 24.94 0.11 22.94
CA GLU A 111 25.29 0.57 24.29
C GLU A 111 25.41 -0.60 25.27
N ARG A 112 24.45 -1.54 25.23
CA ARG A 112 24.48 -2.77 26.01
C ARG A 112 25.72 -3.60 25.72
N GLU A 113 26.10 -3.76 24.45
CA GLU A 113 27.31 -4.48 24.05
C GLU A 113 28.59 -3.82 24.62
N ASN A 114 28.65 -2.49 24.61
CA ASN A 114 29.78 -1.76 25.20
C ASN A 114 29.84 -1.93 26.74
N ALA A 115 28.68 -1.92 27.41
CA ALA A 115 28.59 -2.21 28.84
C ALA A 115 28.98 -3.66 29.15
N PHE A 116 28.60 -4.61 28.30
CA PHE A 116 29.00 -6.02 28.43
C PHE A 116 30.51 -6.20 28.29
N LYS A 117 31.14 -5.55 27.32
CA LYS A 117 32.62 -5.53 27.19
C LYS A 117 33.30 -4.97 28.44
N SER A 118 32.73 -3.91 29.02
CA SER A 118 33.25 -3.29 30.25
C SER A 118 33.10 -4.23 31.46
N PHE A 119 31.96 -4.89 31.59
CA PHE A 119 31.70 -5.91 32.59
C PHE A 119 32.69 -7.08 32.50
N LEU A 120 32.89 -7.65 31.29
CA LEU A 120 33.85 -8.74 31.07
C LEU A 120 35.28 -8.31 31.45
N THR A 121 35.67 -7.08 31.09
CA THR A 121 37.00 -6.55 31.41
C THR A 121 37.20 -6.38 32.92
N ALA A 122 36.20 -5.85 33.63
CA ALA A 122 36.23 -5.72 35.09
C ALA A 122 36.26 -7.09 35.79
N GLN A 123 35.49 -8.06 35.29
CA GLN A 123 35.44 -9.42 35.82
C GLN A 123 36.77 -10.15 35.64
N GLU A 124 37.38 -10.05 34.46
CA GLU A 124 38.68 -10.67 34.16
C GLU A 124 39.80 -10.05 35.00
N ARG A 125 39.80 -8.72 35.18
CA ARG A 125 40.75 -8.03 36.05
C ARG A 125 40.65 -8.51 37.49
N LYS A 126 39.42 -8.69 38.03
CA LYS A 126 39.22 -9.25 39.37
C LYS A 126 39.77 -10.67 39.48
N ARG A 127 39.55 -11.52 38.47
CA ARG A 127 40.03 -12.92 38.46
C ARG A 127 41.55 -13.06 38.42
N ARG A 128 42.26 -12.15 37.76
CA ARG A 128 43.73 -12.20 37.62
C ARG A 128 44.49 -11.67 38.84
N ILE A 129 43.85 -10.92 39.73
CA ILE A 129 44.51 -10.31 40.89
C ILE A 129 44.30 -11.21 42.11
N ALA A 130 45.41 -11.73 42.67
CA ALA A 130 45.38 -12.61 43.84
C ALA A 130 44.82 -11.93 45.12
N GLN A 131 44.95 -10.61 45.24
CA GLN A 131 44.35 -9.79 46.30
C GLN A 131 43.65 -8.55 45.69
N PRO A 132 42.35 -8.63 45.35
CA PRO A 132 41.60 -7.53 44.77
C PRO A 132 41.54 -6.33 45.74
N LYS A 133 41.74 -5.11 45.23
CA LYS A 133 41.54 -3.90 46.05
C LYS A 133 40.04 -3.57 46.13
N PRO A 134 39.56 -2.89 47.19
CA PRO A 134 38.15 -2.45 47.28
C PRO A 134 37.67 -1.64 46.06
N GLN A 135 38.58 -0.89 45.42
CA GLN A 135 38.28 -0.14 44.20
C GLN A 135 37.96 -1.04 42.98
N ASP A 136 38.55 -2.24 42.89
CA ASP A 136 38.27 -3.18 41.81
C ASP A 136 36.88 -3.82 41.98
N GLU A 137 36.43 -4.03 43.22
CA GLU A 137 35.08 -4.50 43.53
C GLU A 137 34.02 -3.45 43.20
N LEU A 138 34.28 -2.19 43.54
CA LEU A 138 33.40 -1.08 43.19
C LEU A 138 33.23 -0.95 41.67
N LYS A 139 34.33 -1.05 40.91
CA LYS A 139 34.28 -1.00 39.43
C LYS A 139 33.51 -2.16 38.83
N LEU A 140 33.67 -3.37 39.36
CA LEU A 140 32.89 -4.53 38.92
C LEU A 140 31.40 -4.36 39.24
N SER A 141 31.06 -3.86 40.42
CA SER A 141 29.68 -3.58 40.82
C SER A 141 29.04 -2.55 39.87
N GLN A 142 29.72 -1.43 39.62
CA GLN A 142 29.25 -0.40 38.68
C GLN A 142 29.05 -0.94 37.25
N ALA A 143 30.01 -1.72 36.73
CA ALA A 143 29.91 -2.33 35.41
C ALA A 143 28.77 -3.37 35.33
N THR A 144 28.54 -4.12 36.41
CA THR A 144 27.42 -5.08 36.52
C THR A 144 26.08 -4.37 36.47
N THR A 145 25.91 -3.32 37.29
CA THR A 145 24.68 -2.52 37.30
C THR A 145 24.41 -1.89 35.93
N ALA A 146 25.42 -1.25 35.32
CA ALA A 146 25.28 -0.63 34.01
C ALA A 146 24.85 -1.65 32.93
N PHE A 147 25.49 -2.82 32.91
CA PHE A 147 25.12 -3.89 31.98
C PHE A 147 23.70 -4.40 32.22
N GLN A 148 23.31 -4.66 33.47
CA GLN A 148 21.97 -5.16 33.79
C GLN A 148 20.89 -4.13 33.44
N THR A 149 21.11 -2.85 33.72
CA THR A 149 20.18 -1.77 33.35
C THR A 149 19.99 -1.71 31.83
N LEU A 150 21.07 -1.66 31.06
CA LEU A 150 21.01 -1.60 29.60
C LEU A 150 20.40 -2.88 29.00
N ASN A 151 20.66 -4.04 29.60
CA ASN A 151 20.06 -5.30 29.17
C ASN A 151 18.53 -5.28 29.35
N SER A 152 18.03 -4.85 30.51
CA SER A 152 16.59 -4.73 30.76
C SER A 152 15.92 -3.72 29.83
N GLN A 153 16.54 -2.54 29.64
CA GLN A 153 16.04 -1.52 28.71
C GLN A 153 15.98 -2.04 27.27
N THR A 154 17.01 -2.78 26.84
CA THR A 154 17.07 -3.37 25.51
C THR A 154 15.96 -4.40 25.31
N ILE A 155 15.73 -5.30 26.27
CA ILE A 155 14.67 -6.32 26.19
C ILE A 155 13.29 -5.64 26.09
N GLN A 156 13.03 -4.65 26.93
CA GLN A 156 11.76 -3.93 26.92
C GLN A 156 11.54 -3.19 25.59
N ALA A 157 12.58 -2.51 25.09
CA ALA A 157 12.50 -1.76 23.84
C ALA A 157 12.31 -2.71 22.64
N ALA A 158 12.99 -3.85 22.61
CA ALA A 158 12.81 -4.88 21.58
C ALA A 158 11.39 -5.44 21.57
N GLY A 159 10.82 -5.72 22.76
CA GLY A 159 9.42 -6.15 22.89
C GLY A 159 8.43 -5.10 22.40
N THR A 160 8.68 -3.82 22.71
CA THR A 160 7.84 -2.70 22.24
C THR A 160 7.92 -2.56 20.72
N PHE A 161 9.11 -2.66 20.14
CA PHE A 161 9.30 -2.66 18.68
C PHE A 161 8.53 -3.80 18.02
N ALA A 162 8.69 -5.04 18.49
CA ALA A 162 8.02 -6.20 17.91
C ALA A 162 6.49 -6.07 17.95
N ASN A 163 5.95 -5.62 19.08
CA ASN A 163 4.52 -5.41 19.24
C ASN A 163 4.01 -4.27 18.34
N GLN A 164 4.77 -3.18 18.20
CA GLN A 164 4.38 -2.08 17.32
C GLN A 164 4.41 -2.52 15.85
N LEU A 165 5.46 -3.22 15.42
CA LEU A 165 5.56 -3.73 14.06
C LEU A 165 4.41 -4.70 13.74
N HIS A 166 4.06 -5.60 14.67
CA HIS A 166 2.93 -6.50 14.50
C HIS A 166 1.60 -5.73 14.32
N ARG A 167 1.34 -4.73 15.17
CA ARG A 167 0.16 -3.87 15.04
C ARG A 167 0.13 -3.14 13.70
N ASP A 168 1.24 -2.53 13.32
CA ASP A 168 1.35 -1.80 12.05
C ASP A 168 1.08 -2.74 10.86
N LEU A 169 1.60 -3.98 10.89
CA LEU A 169 1.34 -4.99 9.86
C LEU A 169 -0.14 -5.35 9.78
N VAL A 170 -0.75 -5.72 10.92
CA VAL A 170 -2.16 -6.15 10.95
C VAL A 170 -3.09 -5.02 10.50
N THR A 171 -2.90 -3.82 11.03
CA THR A 171 -3.72 -2.66 10.65
C THR A 171 -3.53 -2.32 9.19
N THR A 172 -2.29 -2.24 8.71
CA THR A 172 -2.01 -1.77 7.35
C THR A 172 -2.50 -2.76 6.29
N LEU A 173 -2.17 -4.04 6.45
CA LEU A 173 -2.53 -5.09 5.49
C LEU A 173 -4.03 -5.39 5.51
N SER A 174 -4.66 -5.41 6.68
CA SER A 174 -6.12 -5.65 6.76
C SER A 174 -6.91 -4.49 6.17
N ALA A 175 -6.51 -3.25 6.45
CA ALA A 175 -7.14 -2.07 5.85
C ALA A 175 -7.00 -2.09 4.33
N PHE A 176 -5.83 -2.46 3.80
CA PHE A 176 -5.63 -2.60 2.36
C PHE A 176 -6.51 -3.70 1.76
N ALA A 177 -6.54 -4.89 2.36
CA ALA A 177 -7.35 -6.00 1.89
C ALA A 177 -8.85 -5.66 1.87
N HIS A 178 -9.38 -5.07 2.95
CA HIS A 178 -10.77 -4.64 3.00
C HIS A 178 -11.10 -3.58 1.95
N ALA A 179 -10.22 -2.59 1.77
CA ALA A 179 -10.42 -1.53 0.79
C ALA A 179 -10.46 -2.09 -0.65
N GLN A 180 -9.58 -3.04 -0.97
CA GLN A 180 -9.57 -3.74 -2.26
C GLN A 180 -10.83 -4.59 -2.46
N MET A 181 -11.24 -5.37 -1.44
CA MET A 181 -12.47 -6.16 -1.51
C MET A 181 -13.71 -5.28 -1.71
N GLU A 182 -13.80 -4.16 -1.00
CA GLU A 182 -14.91 -3.19 -1.15
C GLU A 182 -14.95 -2.62 -2.57
N LEU A 183 -13.78 -2.23 -3.12
CA LEU A 183 -13.69 -1.73 -4.49
C LEU A 183 -14.15 -2.77 -5.50
N TYR A 184 -13.63 -4.00 -5.43
CA TYR A 184 -14.01 -5.06 -6.37
C TYR A 184 -15.48 -5.43 -6.27
N ALA A 185 -16.02 -5.59 -5.04
CA ALA A 185 -17.41 -5.94 -4.84
C ALA A 185 -18.35 -4.88 -5.46
N LYS A 186 -18.11 -3.59 -5.16
CA LYS A 186 -18.91 -2.50 -5.71
C LYS A 186 -18.75 -2.36 -7.22
N SER A 187 -17.54 -2.55 -7.73
CA SER A 187 -17.30 -2.48 -9.17
C SER A 187 -18.04 -3.59 -9.91
N LEU A 188 -18.04 -4.81 -9.37
CA LEU A 188 -18.78 -5.94 -9.93
C LEU A 188 -20.30 -5.69 -9.90
N GLU A 189 -20.82 -5.14 -8.81
CA GLU A 189 -22.24 -4.78 -8.70
C GLU A 189 -22.65 -3.76 -9.78
N VAL A 190 -21.86 -2.69 -9.93
CA VAL A 190 -22.11 -1.66 -10.97
C VAL A 190 -22.06 -2.28 -12.36
N TRP A 191 -21.03 -3.07 -12.68
CA TRP A 191 -20.90 -3.67 -14.01
C TRP A 191 -21.99 -4.71 -14.30
N ALA A 192 -22.38 -5.53 -13.33
CA ALA A 192 -23.46 -6.49 -13.48
C ALA A 192 -24.80 -5.77 -13.79
N ALA A 193 -25.13 -4.73 -13.03
CA ALA A 193 -26.34 -3.93 -13.28
C ALA A 193 -26.29 -3.18 -14.62
N THR A 194 -25.09 -2.83 -15.10
CA THR A 194 -24.89 -2.19 -16.41
C THR A 194 -25.16 -3.19 -17.53
N ILE A 195 -24.60 -4.40 -17.43
CA ILE A 195 -24.80 -5.47 -18.43
C ILE A 195 -26.29 -5.80 -18.53
N GLU A 196 -26.99 -5.94 -17.41
CA GLU A 196 -28.42 -6.21 -17.41
C GLU A 196 -29.23 -5.09 -18.10
N GLN A 197 -28.88 -3.82 -17.89
CA GLN A 197 -29.52 -2.70 -18.57
C GLN A 197 -29.20 -2.65 -20.07
N ILE A 198 -27.99 -3.04 -20.47
CA ILE A 198 -27.61 -3.13 -21.88
C ILE A 198 -28.38 -4.28 -22.56
N ASP A 199 -28.51 -5.42 -21.92
CA ASP A 199 -29.29 -6.56 -22.45
C ASP A 199 -30.78 -6.20 -22.62
N GLN A 200 -31.30 -5.28 -21.79
CA GLN A 200 -32.65 -4.73 -21.93
C GLN A 200 -32.76 -3.64 -22.99
N ALA A 201 -31.65 -3.03 -23.41
CA ALA A 201 -31.63 -2.00 -24.44
C ALA A 201 -31.74 -2.65 -25.83
N THR A 202 -32.97 -2.78 -26.34
CA THR A 202 -33.22 -3.24 -27.70
C THR A 202 -32.74 -2.22 -28.72
N LEU A 203 -31.80 -2.60 -29.59
CA LEU A 203 -31.26 -1.76 -30.68
C LEU A 203 -32.07 -1.86 -31.99
N ASP A 204 -33.20 -2.56 -31.96
CA ASP A 204 -34.04 -2.81 -33.13
C ASP A 204 -34.57 -1.49 -33.73
N ASP A 205 -35.01 -0.55 -32.89
CA ASP A 205 -35.48 0.77 -33.32
C ASP A 205 -34.39 1.59 -34.04
N ASP A 206 -33.14 1.51 -33.56
CA ASP A 206 -32.00 2.18 -34.20
C ASP A 206 -31.62 1.48 -35.51
N THR A 207 -31.74 0.15 -35.56
CA THR A 207 -31.49 -0.64 -36.77
C THR A 207 -32.50 -0.29 -37.86
N ASP A 208 -33.79 -0.20 -37.52
CA ASP A 208 -34.85 0.23 -38.43
C ASP A 208 -34.64 1.67 -38.91
N ALA A 209 -34.23 2.58 -38.02
CA ALA A 209 -33.91 3.96 -38.37
C ALA A 209 -32.74 4.06 -39.37
N VAL A 210 -31.71 3.22 -39.22
CA VAL A 210 -30.60 3.13 -40.19
C VAL A 210 -31.08 2.61 -41.53
N VAL A 211 -31.86 1.52 -41.54
CA VAL A 211 -32.40 0.92 -42.77
C VAL A 211 -33.27 1.94 -43.53
N LEU A 212 -34.15 2.65 -42.83
CA LEU A 212 -35.00 3.69 -43.41
C LEU A 212 -34.18 4.87 -43.95
N ALA A 213 -33.16 5.32 -43.21
CA ALA A 213 -32.27 6.39 -43.68
C ALA A 213 -31.50 5.97 -44.95
N PHE A 214 -31.03 4.72 -45.00
CA PHE A 214 -30.35 4.16 -46.18
C PHE A 214 -31.28 4.05 -47.39
N GLN A 215 -32.51 3.54 -47.20
CA GLN A 215 -33.51 3.48 -48.26
C GLN A 215 -33.85 4.88 -48.79
N LYS A 216 -34.00 5.87 -47.90
CA LYS A 216 -34.25 7.26 -48.30
C LYS A 216 -33.08 7.85 -49.09
N ALA A 217 -31.84 7.59 -48.69
CA ALA A 217 -30.65 8.03 -49.42
C ALA A 217 -30.56 7.39 -50.81
N MET A 218 -30.82 6.07 -50.92
CA MET A 218 -30.87 5.34 -52.19
C MET A 218 -31.93 5.88 -53.15
N ASN A 219 -33.14 6.17 -52.64
CA ASN A 219 -34.21 6.76 -53.44
C ASN A 219 -33.87 8.18 -53.91
N THR A 220 -33.12 8.94 -53.10
CA THR A 220 -32.66 10.30 -53.47
C THR A 220 -31.54 10.26 -54.51
N LEU A 221 -30.68 9.23 -54.49
CA LEU A 221 -29.66 9.01 -55.52
C LEU A 221 -30.28 8.53 -56.85
N GLY A 222 -31.30 7.68 -56.78
CA GLY A 222 -32.03 7.20 -57.96
C GLY A 222 -32.84 8.28 -58.68
N THR A 223 -33.28 9.33 -57.96
CA THR A 223 -33.97 10.48 -58.58
C THR A 223 -33.02 11.53 -59.17
N VAL A 224 -31.73 11.50 -58.84
CA VAL A 224 -30.71 12.40 -59.42
C VAL A 224 -30.15 11.85 -60.76
N SER A 225 -30.38 10.56 -61.09
CA SER A 225 -29.92 9.97 -62.36
C SER A 225 -30.93 10.07 -63.52
N VAL A 226 -31.92 10.97 -63.44
CA VAL A 226 -32.81 11.29 -64.57
C VAL A 226 -32.73 12.79 -64.86
N GLY A 227 -31.53 13.20 -65.27
CA GLY A 227 -31.27 14.46 -65.94
C GLY A 227 -30.45 14.15 -67.18
N ASP A 228 -31.07 13.45 -68.13
CA ASP A 228 -30.59 13.40 -69.52
C ASP A 228 -30.65 14.81 -70.12
N ASP A 229 -29.55 15.18 -70.78
CA ASP A 229 -29.37 16.14 -71.90
C ASP A 229 -30.50 17.12 -72.26
#